data_AF-A0A3G9DPU0-F1
#
_entry.id   AF-A0A3G9DPU0-F1
#
_cell.length_a   1.000
_cell.length_b   1.000
_cell.length_c   1.000
_cell.angle_alpha   90.00
_cell.angle_beta   90.00
_cell.angle_gamma   90.00
#
_symmetry.space_group_name_H-M   'P 1'
#
loop_
_entity.id
_entity.type
_entity.pdbx_description
1 polymer ?
#
loop_
_entity_poly.entity_id
_entity_poly.type
_entity_poly.pdbx_seq_one_letter_code
_entity_poly.pdbx_strand_id
1 'polypeptide(L)'
;MKQKESPTRLEPMQSIISFDEVQGKDMNIIYDSLSNRQKKVFDLLCTRKQSVTDITIALGYGDPRSYIRDIREKGIVVNDQWIEKPDIRYKVYWIKSNKRSCETLSLGEILDSPAFNNTKYGRR
;
A
#
# COMPACT_ATOMS: atom_id res chain seq x y z
N MET A 1 -24.56 49.07 24.27
CA MET A 1 -24.71 47.78 23.57
C MET A 1 -23.36 47.09 23.57
N LYS A 2 -23.20 45.97 24.30
CA LYS A 2 -21.93 45.25 24.38
C LYS A 2 -21.83 44.24 23.24
N GLN A 3 -20.77 44.34 22.43
CA GLN A 3 -20.43 43.33 21.43
C GLN A 3 -19.89 42.08 22.15
N LYS A 4 -20.42 40.90 21.80
CA LYS A 4 -19.93 39.60 22.28
C LYS A 4 -18.94 39.07 21.24
N GLU A 5 -17.66 39.00 21.60
CA GLU A 5 -16.65 38.30 20.81
C GLU A 5 -16.88 36.78 20.87
N SER A 6 -16.83 36.16 19.69
CA SER A 6 -16.92 34.71 19.51
C SER A 6 -15.60 34.05 19.90
N PRO A 7 -15.60 32.88 20.57
CA PRO A 7 -14.37 32.24 20.98
C PRO A 7 -13.61 31.67 19.78
N THR A 8 -12.33 32.04 19.68
CA THR A 8 -11.34 31.57 18.73
C THR A 8 -11.32 30.05 18.64
N ARG A 9 -11.65 29.53 17.45
CA ARG A 9 -11.54 28.11 17.11
C ARG A 9 -10.07 27.75 16.95
N LEU A 10 -9.52 27.00 17.91
CA LEU A 10 -8.20 26.39 17.80
C LEU A 10 -8.26 25.27 16.75
N GLU A 11 -7.64 25.48 15.60
CA GLU A 11 -7.40 24.42 14.62
C GLU A 11 -6.46 23.37 15.23
N PRO A 12 -6.70 22.07 15.03
CA PRO A 12 -5.76 21.04 15.47
C PRO A 12 -4.48 21.19 14.65
N MET A 13 -3.39 21.61 15.31
CA MET A 13 -2.05 21.54 14.76
C MET A 13 -1.74 20.10 14.37
N GLN A 14 -1.77 19.81 13.08
CA GLN A 14 -1.18 18.60 12.54
C GLN A 14 0.34 18.75 12.70
N SER A 15 0.87 18.16 13.76
CA SER A 15 2.30 18.01 13.97
C SER A 15 2.90 17.39 12.70
N ILE A 16 3.76 18.14 12.04
CA ILE A 16 4.64 17.61 11.00
C ILE A 16 5.67 16.76 11.75
N ILE A 17 5.32 15.49 11.98
CA ILE A 17 6.30 14.50 12.40
C ILE A 17 7.01 14.11 11.10
N SER A 18 8.18 14.72 10.87
CA SER A 18 9.16 14.20 9.92
C SER A 18 9.50 12.78 10.36
N PHE A 19 8.91 11.79 9.68
CA PHE A 19 9.12 10.37 9.93
C PHE A 19 10.17 9.87 8.95
N ASP A 20 11.37 10.44 9.04
CA ASP A 20 12.56 9.86 8.45
C ASP A 20 13.14 8.86 9.45
N GLU A 21 13.44 7.67 8.93
CA GLU A 21 14.24 6.61 9.56
C GLU A 21 13.59 5.74 10.64
N VAL A 22 12.71 4.80 10.23
CA VAL A 22 12.80 3.40 10.71
C VAL A 22 12.32 2.45 9.61
N GLN A 23 13.17 2.13 8.62
CA GLN A 23 12.93 0.98 7.74
C GLN A 23 14.12 0.04 7.77
N GLY A 24 13.97 -1.03 8.53
CA GLY A 24 14.93 -2.13 8.59
C GLY A 24 14.31 -3.43 9.09
N LYS A 25 13.00 -3.62 8.93
CA LYS A 25 12.40 -4.95 8.96
C LYS A 25 12.22 -5.38 7.52
N ASP A 26 12.81 -6.50 7.15
CA ASP A 26 12.72 -7.02 5.78
C ASP A 26 11.26 -7.07 5.36
N MET A 27 10.90 -6.24 4.37
CA MET A 27 9.53 -6.15 3.84
C MET A 27 8.99 -7.52 3.42
N ASN A 28 9.87 -8.44 3.05
CA ASN A 28 9.54 -9.83 2.73
C ASN A 28 9.05 -10.61 3.96
N ILE A 29 9.70 -10.49 5.12
CA ILE A 29 9.28 -11.15 6.36
C ILE A 29 7.90 -10.63 6.79
N ILE A 30 7.69 -9.30 6.73
CA ILE A 30 6.39 -8.72 7.08
C ILE A 30 5.33 -9.16 6.06
N TYR A 31 5.64 -9.16 4.77
CA TYR A 31 4.74 -9.62 3.72
C TYR A 31 4.32 -11.08 3.93
N ASP A 32 5.25 -11.96 4.30
CA ASP A 32 4.96 -13.37 4.54
C ASP A 32 4.00 -13.57 5.72
N SER A 33 4.04 -12.68 6.72
CA SER A 33 3.11 -12.65 7.86
C SER A 33 1.70 -12.13 7.53
N LEU A 34 1.45 -11.62 6.33
CA LEU A 34 0.13 -11.14 5.90
C LEU A 34 -0.81 -12.32 5.58
N SER A 35 -2.09 -12.17 5.91
CA SER A 35 -3.12 -13.12 5.46
C SER A 35 -3.31 -13.03 3.95
N ASN A 36 -3.86 -14.08 3.32
CA ASN A 36 -4.09 -14.08 1.87
C ASN A 36 -4.93 -12.89 1.38
N ARG A 37 -5.88 -12.41 2.18
CA ARG A 37 -6.67 -11.21 1.85
C ARG A 37 -5.85 -9.93 2.00
N GLN A 38 -5.04 -9.83 3.05
CA GLN A 38 -4.13 -8.69 3.27
C GLN A 38 -3.06 -8.61 2.16
N LYS A 39 -2.51 -9.75 1.72
CA LYS A 39 -1.56 -9.82 0.58
C LYS A 39 -2.17 -9.24 -0.69
N LYS A 40 -3.40 -9.65 -1.04
CA LYS A 40 -4.11 -9.10 -2.21
C LYS A 40 -4.34 -7.59 -2.13
N VAL A 41 -4.73 -7.08 -0.96
CA VAL A 41 -4.88 -5.63 -0.75
C VAL A 41 -3.52 -4.93 -0.86
N PHE A 42 -2.48 -5.48 -0.24
CA PHE A 42 -1.11 -4.96 -0.31
C PHE A 42 -0.61 -4.87 -1.76
N ASP A 43 -0.76 -5.94 -2.54
CA ASP A 43 -0.33 -6.00 -3.93
C ASP A 43 -1.06 -4.93 -4.77
N LEU A 44 -2.37 -4.80 -4.57
CA LEU A 44 -3.19 -3.80 -5.27
C LEU A 44 -2.76 -2.37 -4.94
N LEU A 45 -2.38 -2.10 -3.67
CA LEU A 45 -1.89 -0.80 -3.22
C LEU A 45 -0.47 -0.48 -3.69
N CYS A 46 0.32 -1.50 -4.07
CA CYS A 46 1.63 -1.30 -4.67
C CYS A 46 1.55 -0.94 -6.16
N THR A 47 0.47 -1.32 -6.86
CA THR A 47 0.32 -1.02 -8.29
C THR A 47 0.02 0.45 -8.55
N ARG A 48 -0.96 1.03 -7.83
CA ARG A 48 -1.40 2.42 -8.05
C ARG A 48 -2.11 2.98 -6.81
N LYS A 49 -2.40 4.28 -6.84
CA LYS A 49 -3.32 4.90 -5.87
C LYS A 49 -4.72 4.36 -6.07
N GLN A 50 -5.32 3.82 -5.01
CA GLN A 50 -6.67 3.26 -5.03
C GLN A 50 -7.53 3.89 -3.95
N SER A 51 -8.79 4.19 -4.26
CA SER A 51 -9.78 4.52 -3.24
C SER A 51 -10.33 3.27 -2.57
N VAL A 52 -11.05 3.43 -1.45
CA VAL A 52 -11.77 2.33 -0.79
C VAL A 52 -12.73 1.65 -1.79
N THR A 53 -13.46 2.44 -2.57
CA THR A 53 -14.41 1.94 -3.57
C THR A 53 -13.71 1.11 -4.64
N ASP A 54 -12.56 1.57 -5.14
CA ASP A 54 -11.78 0.84 -6.14
C ASP A 54 -11.30 -0.51 -5.60
N ILE A 55 -10.86 -0.55 -4.34
CA ILE A 55 -10.43 -1.79 -3.69
C ILE A 55 -11.61 -2.75 -3.54
N THR A 56 -12.79 -2.26 -3.14
CA THR A 56 -14.01 -3.07 -3.07
C THR A 56 -14.40 -3.62 -4.43
N ILE A 57 -14.35 -2.82 -5.50
CA ILE A 57 -14.67 -3.27 -6.87
C ILE A 57 -13.65 -4.32 -7.34
N ALA A 58 -12.36 -4.11 -7.08
CA ALA A 58 -11.31 -5.01 -7.55
C ALA A 58 -11.27 -6.36 -6.81
N LEU A 59 -11.53 -6.37 -5.50
CA LEU A 59 -11.36 -7.55 -4.65
C LEU A 59 -12.66 -8.15 -4.11
N GLY A 60 -13.79 -7.42 -4.19
CA GLY A 60 -15.07 -7.82 -3.61
C GLY A 60 -15.11 -7.76 -2.08
N TYR A 61 -14.25 -6.97 -1.45
CA TYR A 61 -14.14 -6.91 0.01
C TYR A 61 -15.06 -5.84 0.60
N GLY A 62 -15.85 -6.24 1.61
CA GLY A 62 -16.86 -5.38 2.25
C GLY A 62 -16.26 -4.22 3.05
N ASP A 63 -15.11 -4.41 3.71
CA ASP A 63 -14.41 -3.32 4.41
C ASP A 63 -12.91 -3.29 4.08
N PRO A 64 -12.51 -2.56 3.02
CA PRO A 64 -11.11 -2.34 2.70
C PRO A 64 -10.33 -1.57 3.77
N ARG A 65 -11.00 -0.74 4.59
CA ARG A 65 -10.30 0.11 5.58
C ARG A 65 -9.72 -0.73 6.71
N SER A 66 -10.42 -1.78 7.15
CA SER A 66 -9.88 -2.72 8.13
C SER A 66 -8.59 -3.37 7.65
N TYR A 67 -8.54 -3.86 6.41
CA TYR A 67 -7.29 -4.45 5.89
C TYR A 67 -6.14 -3.44 5.82
N ILE A 68 -6.42 -2.19 5.43
CA ILE A 68 -5.40 -1.13 5.41
C ILE A 68 -4.87 -0.85 6.82
N ARG A 69 -5.75 -0.82 7.83
CA ARG A 69 -5.36 -0.66 9.23
C ARG A 69 -4.47 -1.81 9.68
N ASP A 70 -4.87 -3.06 9.45
CA ASP A 70 -4.09 -4.24 9.85
C ASP A 70 -2.71 -4.26 9.19
N ILE A 71 -2.61 -3.84 7.92
CA ILE A 71 -1.34 -3.71 7.20
C ILE A 71 -0.43 -2.68 7.88
N ARG A 72 -0.99 -1.54 8.33
CA ARG A 72 -0.25 -0.51 9.08
C ARG A 72 0.23 -1.02 10.44
N GLU A 73 -0.63 -1.74 11.17
CA GLU A 73 -0.30 -2.33 12.47
C GLU A 73 0.86 -3.33 12.38
N LYS A 74 1.00 -4.00 11.23
CA LYS A 74 2.13 -4.91 10.95
C LYS A 74 3.44 -4.19 10.58
N GLY A 75 3.44 -2.86 10.55
CA GLY A 75 4.63 -2.05 10.28
C GLY A 75 4.87 -1.72 8.81
N ILE A 76 3.88 -1.91 7.94
CA ILE A 76 3.97 -1.47 6.55
C ILE A 76 3.49 -0.02 6.44
N VAL A 77 4.34 0.83 5.84
CA VAL A 77 4.00 2.24 5.62
C VAL A 77 3.03 2.35 4.44
N VAL A 78 1.75 2.59 4.75
CA VAL A 78 0.70 2.87 3.76
C VAL A 78 0.46 4.37 3.71
N ASN A 79 0.72 4.99 2.57
CA ASN A 79 0.45 6.40 2.34
C ASN A 79 -1.03 6.63 2.05
N ASP A 80 -1.50 7.83 2.38
CA ASP A 80 -2.88 8.24 2.16
C ASP A 80 -2.99 9.71 1.76
N GLN A 81 -4.03 10.02 0.98
CA GLN A 81 -4.32 11.38 0.54
C GLN A 81 -5.83 11.59 0.45
N TRP A 82 -6.28 12.76 0.89
CA TRP A 82 -7.64 13.23 0.62
C TRP A 82 -7.69 13.86 -0.77
N ILE A 83 -8.65 13.39 -1.57
CA ILE A 83 -9.01 14.00 -2.85
C ILE A 83 -10.33 14.73 -2.63
N GLU A 84 -10.29 16.04 -2.82
CA GLU A 84 -11.45 16.91 -2.75
C GLU A 84 -11.92 17.26 -4.17
N LYS A 85 -13.11 16.79 -4.52
CA LYS A 85 -13.87 17.24 -5.69
C LYS A 85 -15.06 18.08 -5.19
N PRO A 86 -15.68 18.91 -6.06
CA PRO A 86 -16.74 19.83 -5.65
C PRO A 86 -17.84 19.19 -4.80
N ASP A 87 -18.27 17.97 -5.15
CA ASP A 87 -19.37 17.28 -4.48
C ASP A 87 -18.95 16.06 -3.66
N ILE A 88 -17.72 15.59 -3.82
CA ILE A 88 -17.28 14.30 -3.26
C ILE A 88 -15.88 14.43 -2.69
N ARG A 89 -15.73 13.98 -1.45
CA ARG A 89 -14.42 13.81 -0.81
C ARG A 89 -14.17 12.35 -0.53
N TYR A 90 -13.05 11.85 -1.01
CA TYR A 90 -12.66 10.47 -0.80
C TYR A 90 -11.17 10.36 -0.52
N LYS A 91 -10.81 9.27 0.15
CA LYS A 91 -9.44 8.99 0.55
C LYS A 91 -8.86 7.93 -0.37
N VAL A 92 -7.66 8.20 -0.89
CA VAL A 92 -6.88 7.24 -1.68
C VAL A 92 -5.68 6.77 -0.87
N TYR A 93 -5.28 5.52 -1.11
CA TYR A 93 -4.21 4.83 -0.42
C TYR A 93 -3.23 4.25 -1.44
N TRP A 94 -1.94 4.21 -1.08
CA TRP A 94 -0.92 3.52 -1.86
C TRP A 94 0.29 3.18 -1.00
N ILE A 95 1.04 2.17 -1.42
CA ILE A 95 2.29 1.77 -0.78
C ILE A 95 3.42 2.14 -1.74
N LYS A 96 4.35 2.98 -1.27
CA LYS A 96 5.61 3.23 -1.98
C LYS A 96 6.52 2.03 -1.73
N SER A 97 6.37 0.99 -2.55
CA SER A 97 7.26 -0.15 -2.52
C SER A 97 8.27 -0.01 -3.64
N ASN A 98 9.56 -0.25 -3.34
CA ASN A 98 10.56 -0.45 -4.37
C ASN A 98 10.48 -1.87 -4.98
N LYS A 99 9.43 -2.65 -4.65
CA LYS A 99 8.96 -3.73 -5.50
C LYS A 99 8.52 -3.08 -6.81
N ARG A 100 9.48 -2.87 -7.71
CA ARG A 100 9.25 -2.73 -9.13
C ARG A 100 8.18 -3.77 -9.45
N SER A 101 7.03 -3.29 -9.93
CA SER A 101 6.03 -4.13 -10.59
C SER A 101 6.78 -5.23 -11.30
N CYS A 102 6.50 -6.50 -10.95
CA CYS A 102 7.02 -7.69 -11.61
C CYS A 102 8.07 -7.33 -12.66
N GLU A 103 9.36 -7.36 -12.32
CA GLU A 103 10.38 -7.37 -13.37
C GLU A 103 10.05 -8.63 -14.19
N THR A 104 9.21 -8.45 -15.22
CA THR A 104 8.95 -9.41 -16.26
C THR A 104 10.29 -9.56 -16.92
N LEU A 105 11.07 -10.52 -16.40
CA LEU A 105 12.28 -10.94 -17.05
C LEU A 105 11.87 -11.24 -18.49
N SER A 106 12.57 -10.61 -19.42
CA SER A 106 12.42 -10.94 -20.83
C SER A 106 12.59 -12.45 -20.98
N LEU A 107 11.87 -13.08 -21.92
CA LEU A 107 12.03 -14.51 -22.22
C LEU A 107 13.52 -14.89 -22.42
N GLY A 108 14.33 -13.98 -22.96
CA GLY A 108 15.78 -14.16 -23.07
C GLY A 108 16.48 -14.30 -21.72
N GLU A 109 16.17 -13.42 -20.76
CA GLU A 109 16.77 -13.44 -19.41
C GLU A 109 16.37 -14.69 -18.61
N ILE A 110 15.20 -15.26 -18.89
CA ILE A 110 14.74 -16.52 -18.29
C ILE A 110 15.55 -17.72 -18.84
N LEU A 111 15.79 -17.75 -20.16
CA LEU A 111 16.55 -18.82 -20.82
C LEU A 111 18.05 -18.77 -20.46
N ASP A 112 18.59 -17.58 -20.24
CA ASP A 112 19.98 -17.39 -19.83
C ASP A 112 20.20 -17.65 -18.32
N SER A 113 19.13 -17.85 -17.55
CA SER A 113 19.24 -18.17 -16.13
C SER A 113 19.84 -19.57 -15.92
N PRO A 114 20.89 -19.70 -15.07
CA PRO A 114 21.50 -21.01 -14.78
C PRO A 114 20.54 -21.99 -14.10
N ALA A 115 19.42 -21.51 -13.55
CA ALA A 115 18.38 -22.34 -12.97
C ALA A 115 17.61 -23.19 -14.02
N PHE A 116 17.45 -22.67 -15.25
CA PHE A 116 16.75 -23.38 -16.33
C PHE A 116 17.66 -24.41 -17.02
N ASN A 117 18.95 -24.09 -17.15
CA ASN A 117 19.93 -24.91 -17.87
C ASN A 117 20.45 -26.13 -17.06
N ASN A 118 20.13 -26.21 -15.77
CA ASN A 118 20.58 -27.30 -14.89
C ASN A 118 19.58 -28.46 -14.74
N THR A 119 18.38 -28.36 -15.32
CA THR A 119 17.47 -29.50 -15.40
C THR A 119 17.93 -30.48 -16.48
N LYS A 120 18.80 -31.43 -16.10
CA LYS A 120 19.05 -32.63 -16.90
C LYS A 120 17.75 -33.45 -16.96
N TYR A 121 16.89 -33.14 -17.92
CA TYR A 121 15.87 -34.10 -18.37
C TYR A 121 16.57 -35.22 -19.14
N GLY A 122 17.26 -36.08 -18.38
CA GLY A 122 17.79 -37.33 -18.89
C GLY A 122 16.64 -38.29 -19.16
N ARG A 123 16.29 -38.42 -20.45
CA ARG A 123 15.57 -39.59 -20.95
C ARG A 123 16.48 -40.80 -20.69
N ARG A 124 16.12 -41.61 -19.69
CA ARG A 124 16.71 -42.95 -19.49
C ARG A 124 16.32 -43.86 -20.64
#